data_AF-A0A2S0L6V9-F1
#
_entry.id   AF-A0A2S0L6V9-F1
#
_cell.length_a   1.000
_cell.length_b   1.000
_cell.length_c   1.000
_cell.angle_alpha   90.00
_cell.angle_beta   90.00
_cell.angle_gamma   90.00
#
_symmetry.space_group_name_H-M   'P 1'
#
loop_
_entity.id
_entity.type
_entity.pdbx_description
1 polymer ?
#
loop_
_entity_poly.entity_id
_entity_poly.type
_entity_poly.pdbx_seq_one_letter_code
_entity_poly.pdbx_strand_id
1 'polypeptide(L)' 'MKLQATLYIPENEKDFHIDIYDEKAPDYQIAEIFKKGDKTIIDICNNPNDTHKELDLEEFIKVLTKSYNELNR' A
#
# COMPACT_ATOMS: atom_id res chain seq x y z
N MET A 1 5.53 14.46 7.92
CA MET A 1 6.13 13.20 7.42
C MET A 1 6.16 13.28 5.92
N LYS A 2 7.27 12.94 5.25
CA LYS A 2 7.35 12.98 3.78
C LYS A 2 7.46 11.52 3.32
N LEU A 3 6.48 11.09 2.54
CA LEU A 3 6.35 9.71 2.08
C LEU A 3 7.06 9.60 0.73
N GLN A 4 7.74 8.47 0.51
CA GLN A 4 8.31 8.13 -0.78
C GLN A 4 7.64 6.85 -1.27
N ALA A 5 7.09 6.91 -2.49
CA ALA A 5 6.58 5.73 -3.17
C ALA A 5 7.55 5.38 -4.30
N THR A 6 7.97 4.12 -4.36
CA THR A 6 8.75 3.56 -5.45
C THR A 6 7.84 2.65 -6.25
N LEU A 7 7.54 3.07 -7.48
CA LEU A 7 6.77 2.26 -8.42
C LEU A 7 7.74 1.40 -9.23
N TYR A 8 7.62 0.08 -9.12
CA TYR A 8 8.31 -0.88 -9.97
C TYR A 8 7.34 -1.44 -11.00
N ILE A 9 7.58 -1.12 -12.28
CA ILE A 9 6.88 -1.74 -13.40
C ILE A 9 7.92 -2.56 -14.16
N PRO A 10 7.92 -3.90 -14.03
CA PRO A 10 8.80 -4.74 -14.82
C PRO A 10 8.44 -4.59 -16.30
N GLU A 11 9.40 -4.26 -17.17
CA GLU A 11 9.15 -4.04 -18.61
C GLU A 11 8.51 -5.24 -19.32
N ASN A 12 8.63 -6.44 -18.75
CA ASN A 12 8.16 -7.71 -19.32
C ASN A 12 7.00 -8.37 -18.56
N GLU A 13 6.49 -7.74 -17.50
CA GLU A 13 5.33 -8.26 -16.77
C GLU A 13 4.13 -7.35 -16.97
N LYS A 14 2.95 -7.96 -17.15
CA LYS A 14 1.68 -7.21 -17.19
C LYS A 14 1.28 -6.68 -15.81
N ASP A 15 1.91 -7.21 -14.77
CA ASP A 15 1.60 -6.91 -13.38
C ASP A 15 2.51 -5.80 -12.87
N PHE A 16 1.96 -4.99 -11.98
CA PHE A 16 2.67 -3.88 -11.36
C PHE A 16 2.91 -4.19 -9.89
N HIS A 17 3.99 -3.63 -9.35
CA HIS A 17 4.34 -3.71 -7.95
C HIS A 17 4.74 -2.32 -7.44
N ILE A 18 4.05 -1.82 -6.42
CA ILE A 18 4.33 -0.53 -5.81
C ILE A 18 4.73 -0.75 -4.37
N ASP A 19 5.94 -0.31 -4.03
CA ASP A 19 6.39 -0.25 -2.65
C ASP A 19 6.30 1.18 -2.12
N ILE A 20 5.81 1.34 -0.89
CA ILE A 20 5.70 2.63 -0.23
C ILE A 20 6.54 2.60 1.04
N TYR A 21 7.48 3.53 1.17
CA TYR A 21 8.44 3.62 2.27
C TYR A 21 8.38 4.99 2.96
N ASP A 22 8.87 5.05 4.21
CA ASP A 22 9.23 6.33 4.82
C ASP A 22 10.53 6.85 4.17
N GLU A 23 10.55 8.09 3.72
CA GLU A 23 11.75 8.71 3.13
C GLU A 23 12.96 8.68 4.09
N LYS A 24 12.72 8.73 5.40
CA LYS A 24 13.76 8.73 6.44
C LYS A 24 14.14 7.35 6.94
N ALA A 25 13.39 6.31 6.56
CA ALA A 25 13.62 4.93 6.94
C ALA A 25 13.25 4.00 5.75
N PRO A 26 14.04 4.00 4.67
CA PRO A 26 13.76 3.20 3.47
C PRO A 26 13.77 1.69 3.75
N ASP A 27 14.38 1.25 4.85
CA ASP A 27 14.37 -0.14 5.30
C ASP A 27 13.01 -0.55 5.92
N TYR A 28 12.10 0.43 6.09
CA TYR A 28 10.76 0.23 6.65
C TYR A 28 9.69 0.49 5.58
N GLN A 29 9.24 -0.60 4.96
CA GLN A 29 8.10 -0.58 4.04
C GLN A 29 6.83 -0.33 4.85
N ILE A 30 6.05 0.67 4.45
CA ILE A 30 4.77 1.05 5.06
C ILE A 30 3.62 0.31 4.37
N ALA A 31 3.73 0.08 3.06
CA ALA A 31 2.73 -0.66 2.30
C ALA A 31 3.30 -1.22 0.99
N GLU A 32 2.65 -2.27 0.50
CA GLU A 32 2.91 -2.95 -0.77
C GLU A 32 1.62 -3.02 -1.58
N ILE A 33 1.69 -2.77 -2.89
CA ILE A 33 0.55 -2.93 -3.81
C ILE A 33 0.96 -3.82 -4.96
N PHE A 34 0.28 -4.95 -5.13
CA PHE A 34 0.64 -5.93 -6.15
C PHE A 34 -0.59 -6.64 -6.73
N LYS A 35 -0.41 -7.32 -7.86
CA LYS A 35 -1.42 -8.20 -8.46
C LYS A 35 -1.31 -9.63 -7.90
N LYS A 36 -2.45 -10.19 -7.51
CA LYS A 36 -2.58 -11.59 -7.09
C LYS A 36 -3.74 -12.23 -7.86
N GLY A 37 -3.41 -12.81 -9.02
CA GLY A 37 -4.41 -13.19 -10.03
C GLY A 37 -5.13 -11.95 -10.57
N ASP A 38 -6.46 -11.98 -10.65
CA ASP A 38 -7.25 -10.84 -11.14
C ASP A 38 -7.39 -9.69 -10.13
N LYS A 39 -7.01 -9.93 -8.86
CA LYS A 39 -7.18 -8.96 -7.76
C LYS A 39 -5.95 -8.06 -7.62
N THR A 40 -6.21 -6.79 -7.33
CA THR A 40 -5.19 -5.86 -6.82
C THR A 40 -5.24 -5.92 -5.30
N ILE A 41 -4.12 -6.29 -4.67
CA ILE A 41 -3.97 -6.41 -3.23
C ILE A 41 -3.12 -5.24 -2.73
N ILE A 42 -3.50 -4.71 -1.58
CA ILE A 42 -2.77 -3.69 -0.83
C ILE A 42 -2.46 -4.31 0.52
N ASP A 43 -1.20 -4.57 0.79
CA ASP A 43 -0.70 -4.98 2.09
C ASP A 43 -0.16 -3.76 2.83
N ILE A 44 -0.57 -3.58 4.09
CA ILE A 44 -0.19 -2.42 4.91
C ILE A 44 0.68 -2.91 6.05
N CYS A 45 1.98 -2.69 5.91
CA CYS A 45 3.02 -3.03 6.87
C CYS A 45 3.09 -1.96 7.98
N ASN A 46 2.05 -1.87 8.82
CA ASN A 46 1.94 -0.79 9.81
C ASN A 46 2.77 -1.04 11.09
N ASN A 47 3.29 -2.26 11.31
CA ASN A 47 4.10 -2.63 12.48
C ASN A 47 4.73 -4.02 12.26
N PRO A 48 5.95 -4.33 12.74
CA PRO A 48 6.49 -5.70 12.72
C PRO A 48 5.67 -6.72 13.51
N ASN A 49 4.72 -6.24 14.32
CA ASN A 49 3.83 -7.04 15.17
C ASN A 49 2.37 -7.03 14.70
N ASP A 50 2.05 -6.31 13.62
CA ASP A 50 0.67 -6.25 13.12
C ASP A 50 0.45 -7.35 12.08
N THR A 51 -0.69 -8.03 12.20
CA THR A 51 -1.20 -8.97 11.22
C THR A 51 -1.34 -8.29 9.86
N HIS A 52 -0.54 -8.75 8.88
CA HIS A 52 -0.69 -8.44 7.46
C HIS A 52 -2.17 -8.43 7.08
N LYS A 53 -2.65 -7.29 6.58
CA LYS A 53 -4.05 -7.15 6.16
C LYS A 53 -4.07 -6.92 4.66
N GLU A 54 -4.24 -8.02 3.92
CA GLU A 54 -4.54 -7.96 2.50
C GLU A 54 -5.92 -7.30 2.32
N LEU A 55 -5.95 -6.11 1.73
CA LEU A 55 -7.17 -5.46 1.27
C LEU A 55 -7.21 -5.53 -0.25
N ASP A 56 -8.40 -5.77 -0.82
CA ASP A 56 -8.58 -5.44 -2.22
C ASP A 56 -8.69 -3.91 -2.42
N LEU A 57 -8.50 -3.45 -3.66
CA LEU A 57 -8.51 -2.03 -3.98
C LEU A 57 -9.81 -1.32 -3.57
N GLU A 58 -10.96 -2.00 -3.67
CA GLU A 58 -12.25 -1.40 -3.30
C GLU A 58 -12.37 -1.23 -1.78
N GLU A 59 -11.97 -2.24 -1.01
CA GLU A 59 -11.91 -2.18 0.45
C GLU A 59 -10.96 -1.08 0.93
N PHE A 60 -9.79 -0.95 0.29
CA PHE A 60 -8.83 0.09 0.62
C PHE A 60 -9.37 1.49 0.37
N ILE A 61 -9.99 1.74 -0.79
CA ILE A 61 -10.61 3.04 -1.10
C ILE A 61 -11.69 3.38 -0.07
N LYS A 62 -12.50 2.40 0.36
CA LYS A 62 -13.53 2.60 1.41
C LYS A 62 -12.90 3.01 2.74
N VAL A 63 -11.84 2.33 3.15
CA VAL A 63 -11.10 2.65 4.39
C VAL A 63 -10.51 4.06 4.33
N LEU A 64 -9.79 4.40 3.25
CA LEU A 64 -9.23 5.73 3.05
C LEU A 64 -10.29 6.83 3.07
N THR A 65 -11.40 6.62 2.37
CA THR A 65 -12.51 7.58 2.32
C THR A 65 -13.10 7.82 3.69
N LYS A 66 -13.29 6.76 4.48
CA LYS A 66 -13.80 6.86 5.85
C LYS A 66 -12.83 7.65 6.74
N SER A 67 -11.54 7.33 6.71
CA SER A 67 -10.52 8.02 7.50
C SER A 67 -10.39 9.50 7.12
N TYR A 68 -10.44 9.83 5.82
CA TYR A 68 -10.42 11.22 5.35
C TYR A 68 -11.63 12.02 5.87
N ASN A 69 -12.82 11.43 5.86
CA ASN A 69 -14.02 12.08 6.37
C ASN A 69 -13.99 12.28 7.89
N GLU A 70 -13.34 11.39 8.64
CA GLU A 70 -13.15 11.53 10.08
C GLU A 70 -12.13 12.64 10.42
N LEU A 71 -11.07 12.78 9.62
CA LEU A 71 -10.04 13.83 9.82
C LEU A 71 -10.52 15.24 9.47
N ASN A 72 -11.54 15.36 8.61
CA ASN A 72 -12.12 16.66 8.21
C ASN A 72 -13.34 17.07 9.04
N ARG A 73 -13.61 16.37 10.15
CA ARG A 73 -14.62 16.75 11.15
C ARG A 73 -13.98 17.51 12.29
#